data_AF-A0AAW7Z9M8-F1
#
_entry.id   AF-A0AAW7Z9M8-F1
#
_cell.length_a   1.000
_cell.length_b   1.000
_cell.length_c   1.000
_cell.angle_alpha   90.00
_cell.angle_beta   90.00
_cell.angle_gamma   90.00
#
_symmetry.space_group_name_H-M   'P 1'
#
loop_
_entity.id
_entity.type
_entity.pdbx_description
1 polymer ?
#
loop_
_entity_poly.entity_id
_entity_poly.type
_entity_poly.pdbx_seq_one_letter_code
_entity_poly.pdbx_strand_id
1 'polypeptide(L)'
;MSKELISVDLQPEDLMKITAATGLVPRELVPYVKPAMEEFRNEMAAELGLTDYASMDKGELPSRQNGKVGGGMTKKMVAFAEAVLAWNYKNRVLLKES
;
A
#
# COMPACT_ATOMS: atom_id res chain seq x y z
N MET A 1 13.10 -29.35 9.28
CA MET A 1 13.20 -29.07 7.83
C MET A 1 13.00 -27.58 7.63
N SER A 2 14.11 -26.89 7.41
CA SER A 2 14.16 -25.48 7.00
C SER A 2 13.29 -25.30 5.76
N LYS A 3 12.23 -24.49 5.87
CA LYS A 3 11.66 -23.88 4.68
C LYS A 3 12.73 -22.92 4.18
N GLU A 4 13.48 -23.34 3.16
CA GLU A 4 14.21 -22.40 2.32
C GLU A 4 13.17 -21.43 1.76
N LEU A 5 13.06 -20.28 2.40
CA LEU A 5 12.57 -19.07 1.76
C LEU A 5 13.52 -18.84 0.60
N ILE A 6 13.06 -19.15 -0.62
CA ILE A 6 13.69 -18.63 -1.83
C ILE A 6 13.51 -17.12 -1.74
N SER A 7 14.47 -16.46 -1.09
CA SER A 7 14.60 -15.02 -1.05
C SER A 7 15.06 -14.59 -2.42
N VAL A 8 14.12 -14.39 -3.34
CA VAL A 8 14.33 -13.31 -4.29
C VAL A 8 14.28 -12.07 -3.41
N ASP A 9 15.46 -11.55 -3.09
CA ASP A 9 15.64 -10.38 -2.23
C ASP A 9 15.16 -9.14 -3.01
N LEU A 10 13.85 -9.07 -3.23
CA LEU A 10 13.20 -7.97 -3.94
C LEU A 10 13.36 -6.73 -3.11
N GLN A 11 14.34 -5.92 -3.50
CA GLN A 11 14.50 -4.63 -2.88
C GLN A 11 13.33 -3.73 -3.26
N PRO A 12 12.97 -2.75 -2.41
CA PRO A 12 11.90 -1.81 -2.69
C PRO A 12 12.01 -1.15 -4.08
N GLU A 13 13.23 -0.86 -4.55
CA GLU A 13 13.48 -0.32 -5.89
C GLU A 13 13.11 -1.26 -7.03
N ASP A 14 13.25 -2.57 -6.85
CA ASP A 14 12.88 -3.55 -7.87
C ASP A 14 11.37 -3.70 -7.93
N LEU A 15 10.71 -3.71 -6.76
CA LEU A 15 9.26 -3.66 -6.66
C LEU A 15 8.69 -2.40 -7.33
N MET A 16 9.30 -1.25 -7.11
CA MET A 16 8.90 0.02 -7.74
C MET A 16 9.02 -0.05 -9.27
N LYS A 17 10.13 -0.56 -9.81
CA LYS A 17 10.32 -0.68 -11.27
C LYS A 17 9.33 -1.65 -11.89
N ILE A 18 9.14 -2.82 -11.27
CA ILE A 18 8.24 -3.87 -11.77
C ILE A 18 6.81 -3.36 -11.76
N THR A 19 6.34 -2.80 -10.63
CA THR A 19 4.96 -2.34 -10.51
C THR A 19 4.67 -1.13 -11.41
N ALA A 20 5.62 -0.18 -11.55
CA ALA A 20 5.45 0.96 -12.45
C ALA A 20 5.42 0.56 -13.93
N ALA A 21 6.18 -0.46 -14.33
CA ALA A 21 6.22 -0.94 -15.71
C ALA A 21 5.04 -1.85 -16.08
N THR A 22 4.58 -2.68 -15.14
CA THR A 22 3.57 -3.73 -15.42
C THR A 22 2.17 -3.38 -14.92
N GLY A 23 2.06 -2.48 -13.95
CA GLY A 23 0.81 -2.23 -13.22
C GLY A 23 0.35 -3.38 -12.35
N LEU A 24 1.19 -4.41 -12.13
CA LEU A 24 0.83 -5.62 -11.40
C LEU A 24 1.68 -5.80 -10.15
N VAL A 25 1.06 -6.35 -9.10
CA VAL A 25 1.76 -6.79 -7.89
C VAL A 25 2.48 -8.11 -8.20
N PRO A 26 3.76 -8.26 -7.83
CA PRO A 26 4.48 -9.51 -8.02
C PRO A 26 3.76 -10.70 -7.36
N ARG A 27 3.81 -11.87 -8.01
CA ARG A 27 2.98 -13.03 -7.64
C ARG A 27 3.24 -13.50 -6.20
N GLU A 28 4.49 -13.44 -5.79
CA GLU A 28 4.98 -13.75 -4.45
C GLU A 28 4.41 -12.82 -3.38
N LEU A 29 4.04 -11.59 -3.74
CA LEU A 29 3.44 -10.61 -2.82
C LEU A 29 1.91 -10.69 -2.76
N VAL A 30 1.25 -11.28 -3.75
CA VAL A 30 -0.22 -11.36 -3.83
C VAL A 30 -0.87 -11.90 -2.55
N PRO A 31 -0.38 -12.97 -1.89
CA PRO A 31 -0.97 -13.48 -0.65
C PRO A 31 -0.96 -12.47 0.51
N TYR A 32 -0.04 -11.50 0.49
CA TYR A 32 0.15 -10.50 1.54
C TYR A 32 -0.68 -9.22 1.29
N VAL A 33 -1.18 -9.02 0.07
CA VAL A 33 -1.94 -7.81 -0.29
C VAL A 33 -3.20 -7.66 0.56
N LYS A 34 -4.02 -8.71 0.64
CA LYS A 34 -5.29 -8.63 1.37
C LYS A 34 -5.07 -8.37 2.87
N PRO A 35 -4.21 -9.11 3.60
CA PRO A 35 -3.90 -8.81 5.00
C PRO A 35 -3.38 -7.39 5.22
N ALA A 36 -2.42 -6.94 4.40
CA ALA A 36 -1.87 -5.59 4.51
C ALA A 36 -2.93 -4.50 4.27
N MET A 37 -3.83 -4.72 3.31
CA MET A 37 -4.93 -3.79 3.04
C MET A 37 -6.01 -3.79 4.13
N GLU A 38 -6.18 -4.90 4.85
CA GLU A 38 -7.07 -4.97 6.02
C GLU A 38 -6.47 -4.23 7.22
N GLU A 39 -5.19 -4.42 7.50
CA GLU A 39 -4.45 -3.67 8.52
C GLU A 39 -4.52 -2.17 8.25
N PHE A 40 -4.14 -1.75 7.03
CA PHE A 40 -4.19 -0.35 6.62
C PHE A 40 -5.60 0.25 6.74
N ARG A 41 -6.65 -0.51 6.38
CA ARG A 41 -8.03 -0.07 6.56
C ARG A 41 -8.39 0.17 8.02
N ASN A 42 -7.97 -0.74 8.90
CA ASN A 42 -8.26 -0.64 10.34
C ASN A 42 -7.50 0.53 10.98
N GLU A 43 -6.26 0.77 10.59
CA GLU A 43 -5.50 1.96 10.99
C GLU A 43 -6.19 3.24 10.54
N MET A 44 -6.61 3.30 9.28
CA MET A 44 -7.35 4.46 8.75
C MET A 44 -8.68 4.69 9.48
N ALA A 45 -9.36 3.63 9.87
CA ALA A 45 -10.58 3.72 10.68
C ALA A 45 -10.29 4.24 12.09
N ALA A 46 -9.23 3.74 12.73
CA ALA A 46 -8.79 4.20 14.05
C ALA A 46 -8.42 5.69 14.05
N GLU A 47 -7.72 6.19 13.03
CA GLU A 47 -7.43 7.62 12.85
C GLU A 47 -8.69 8.49 12.74
N LEU A 48 -9.78 7.94 12.22
CA LEU A 48 -11.07 8.61 12.10
C LEU A 48 -11.95 8.43 13.35
N GLY A 49 -11.42 7.84 14.42
CA GLY A 49 -12.11 7.61 15.68
C GLY A 49 -13.05 6.39 15.68
N LEU A 50 -12.94 5.51 14.69
CA LEU A 50 -13.72 4.27 14.63
C LEU A 50 -12.93 3.14 15.29
N THR A 51 -13.23 2.87 16.56
CA THR A 51 -12.64 1.74 17.29
C THR A 51 -13.26 0.43 16.84
N ASP A 52 -12.45 -0.63 16.80
CA ASP A 52 -12.90 -2.00 16.50
C ASP A 52 -13.52 -2.19 15.10
N TYR A 53 -13.05 -1.42 14.12
CA TYR A 53 -13.54 -1.47 12.74
C TYR A 53 -13.42 -2.84 12.09
N ALA A 54 -12.49 -3.68 12.56
CA ALA A 54 -12.33 -5.05 12.08
C ALA A 54 -13.56 -5.92 12.39
N SER A 55 -14.07 -5.88 13.63
CA SER A 55 -15.14 -6.76 14.12
C SER A 55 -16.54 -6.22 13.80
N MET A 56 -16.69 -4.89 13.65
CA MET A 56 -17.98 -4.25 13.41
C MET A 56 -18.59 -4.68 12.06
N ASP A 57 -19.92 -4.81 12.04
CA ASP A 57 -20.66 -4.90 10.78
C ASP A 57 -20.67 -3.52 10.11
N LYS A 58 -20.13 -3.48 8.89
CA LYS A 58 -20.01 -2.24 8.12
C LYS A 58 -21.38 -1.76 7.62
N GLY A 59 -22.40 -2.63 7.63
CA GLY A 59 -23.79 -2.27 7.35
C GLY A 59 -24.45 -1.43 8.45
N GLU A 60 -23.98 -1.55 9.70
CA GLU A 60 -24.48 -0.76 10.83
C GLU A 60 -23.85 0.63 10.90
N LEU A 61 -22.68 0.81 10.27
CA LEU A 61 -22.01 2.10 10.18
C LEU A 61 -22.64 2.99 9.10
N PRO A 62 -22.81 4.30 9.35
CA PRO A 62 -23.24 5.23 8.32
C PRO A 62 -22.34 5.15 7.08
N SER A 63 -22.93 5.06 5.88
CA SER A 63 -22.18 4.97 4.63
C SER A 63 -21.14 6.07 4.46
N ARG A 64 -21.40 7.27 5.02
CA ARG A 64 -20.44 8.38 5.05
C ARG A 64 -19.18 8.06 5.85
N GLN A 65 -19.27 7.33 6.97
CA GLN A 65 -18.11 6.94 7.77
C GLN A 65 -17.27 5.90 7.03
N ASN A 66 -17.90 4.86 6.48
CA ASN A 66 -17.22 3.90 5.61
C ASN A 66 -16.53 4.58 4.42
N GLY A 67 -17.23 5.54 3.79
CA GLY A 67 -16.68 6.34 2.70
C GLY A 67 -15.47 7.18 3.10
N LYS A 68 -15.44 7.73 4.33
CA LYS A 68 -14.27 8.45 4.85
C LYS A 68 -13.06 7.55 5.02
N VAL A 69 -13.25 6.30 5.51
CA VAL A 69 -12.16 5.33 5.64
C VAL A 69 -11.58 5.00 4.27
N GLY A 70 -12.41 4.58 3.31
CA GLY A 70 -11.97 4.25 1.95
C GLY A 70 -11.34 5.44 1.22
N GLY A 71 -11.94 6.62 1.33
CA GLY A 71 -11.39 7.84 0.74
C GLY A 71 -10.04 8.25 1.36
N GLY A 72 -9.88 8.07 2.67
CA GLY A 72 -8.62 8.30 3.38
C GLY A 72 -7.52 7.33 2.95
N MET A 73 -7.86 6.04 2.80
CA MET A 73 -6.94 5.04 2.26
C MET A 73 -6.45 5.44 0.87
N THR A 74 -7.36 5.73 -0.06
CA THR A 74 -7.00 6.14 -1.43
C THR A 74 -6.13 7.39 -1.43
N LYS A 75 -6.47 8.40 -0.62
CA LYS A 75 -5.68 9.63 -0.51
C LYS A 75 -4.23 9.35 -0.09
N LYS A 76 -4.01 8.51 0.93
CA LYS A 76 -2.66 8.18 1.40
C LYS A 76 -1.89 7.31 0.41
N MET A 77 -2.54 6.34 -0.23
CA MET A 77 -1.91 5.51 -1.27
C MET A 77 -1.46 6.35 -2.47
N VAL A 78 -2.30 7.30 -2.91
CA VAL A 78 -1.92 8.25 -3.98
C VAL A 78 -0.73 9.09 -3.55
N ALA A 79 -0.76 9.67 -2.35
CA ALA A 79 0.37 10.47 -1.84
C ALA A 79 1.67 9.67 -1.74
N PHE A 80 1.59 8.39 -1.32
CA PHE A 80 2.74 7.49 -1.31
C PHE A 80 3.30 7.25 -2.72
N ALA A 81 2.42 6.95 -3.69
CA ALA A 81 2.82 6.75 -5.08
C ALA A 81 3.43 8.03 -5.69
N GLU A 82 2.84 9.21 -5.44
CA GLU A 82 3.36 10.50 -5.87
C GLU A 82 4.76 10.77 -5.31
N ALA A 83 4.96 10.55 -4.00
CA ALA A 83 6.26 10.72 -3.35
C ALA A 83 7.32 9.80 -3.96
N VAL A 84 6.98 8.53 -4.19
CA VAL A 84 7.85 7.55 -4.82
C VAL A 84 8.19 7.94 -6.26
N LEU A 85 7.22 8.37 -7.06
CA LEU A 85 7.43 8.80 -8.45
C LEU A 85 8.32 10.05 -8.51
N ALA A 86 8.07 11.02 -7.63
CA ALA A 86 8.88 12.24 -7.52
C ALA A 86 10.32 11.93 -7.13
N TRP A 87 10.53 11.02 -6.16
CA TRP A 87 11.86 10.57 -5.75
C TRP A 87 12.62 9.89 -6.90
N ASN A 88 11.96 8.97 -7.62
CA ASN A 88 12.54 8.30 -8.78
C ASN A 88 12.89 9.29 -9.89
N TYR A 89 12.01 10.26 -10.16
CA TYR A 89 12.28 11.32 -11.13
C TYR A 89 13.52 12.14 -10.73
N LYS A 90 13.55 12.64 -9.48
CA LYS A 90 14.66 13.43 -8.93
C LYS A 90 16.00 12.71 -9.10
N ASN A 91 16.08 11.43 -8.71
CA ASN A 91 17.32 10.67 -8.81
C ASN A 91 17.81 10.50 -10.26
N ARG A 92 16.90 10.27 -11.21
CA ARG A 92 17.27 10.18 -12.63
C ARG A 92 17.74 11.52 -13.22
N VAL A 93 17.19 12.64 -12.76
CA VAL A 93 17.63 13.97 -13.21
C VAL A 93 19.01 14.27 -12.65
N LEU A 94 19.21 14.11 -11.34
CA LEU A 94 20.50 14.41 -10.69
C LEU A 94 21.65 13.53 -11.20
N LEU A 95 21.40 12.23 -11.46
CA LEU A 95 22.42 11.33 -12.02
C LEU A 95 22.80 11.65 -13.47
N LYS A 96 21.96 12.38 -14.22
CA LYS A 96 22.29 12.83 -15.60
C LYS A 96 23.08 14.13 -15.62
N GLU A 97 23.10 14.86 -14.50
CA GLU A 97 23.85 16.10 -14.32
C GLU A 97 25.23 15.86 -13.66
N SER A 98 25.57 14.59 -13.40
CA SER A 98 26.86 14.10 -12.85
C SER A 98 27.72 13.51 -13.96
#